data_AF-A0A7K1AFF5-F1
#
_entry.id   AF-A0A7K1AFF5-F1
#
_cell.length_a   1.000
_cell.length_b   1.000
_cell.length_c   1.000
_cell.angle_alpha   90.00
_cell.angle_beta   90.00
_cell.angle_gamma   90.00
#
_symmetry.space_group_name_H-M   'P 1'
#
loop_
_entity.id
_entity.type
_entity.pdbx_description
1 polymer ?
#
loop_
_entity_poly.entity_id
_entity_poly.type
_entity_poly.pdbx_seq_one_letter_code
_entity_poly.pdbx_strand_id
1 'polypeptide(L)' 'MSDTPVLADVIAVACAEAWRGDGEIFASGMGVMQMLGARLARATFEPDLM' A
#
# COMPACT_ATOMS: atom_id res chain seq x y z
N MET A 1 -1.12 -21.48 6.53
CA MET A 1 -1.00 -20.08 7.04
C MET A 1 -2.23 -19.84 7.91
N SER A 2 -2.08 -19.23 9.08
CA SER A 2 -3.24 -18.85 9.91
C SER A 2 -3.95 -17.68 9.24
N ASP A 3 -5.28 -17.65 9.23
CA ASP A 3 -6.08 -16.56 8.60
C ASP A 3 -6.08 -15.25 9.43
N THR A 4 -5.41 -15.23 10.57
CA THR A 4 -5.31 -14.05 11.42
C THR A 4 -4.24 -13.11 10.86
N PRO A 5 -4.58 -11.86 10.50
CA PRO A 5 -3.59 -10.90 10.05
C PRO A 5 -2.61 -10.60 11.19
N VAL A 6 -1.33 -10.57 10.85
CA VAL A 6 -0.27 -10.15 11.77
C VAL A 6 -0.08 -8.64 11.68
N LEU A 7 0.66 -8.07 12.63
CA LEU A 7 0.92 -6.62 12.66
C LEU A 7 1.50 -6.09 11.34
N ALA A 8 2.33 -6.88 10.66
CA ALA A 8 2.90 -6.50 9.36
C ALA A 8 1.82 -6.32 8.28
N ASP A 9 0.79 -7.18 8.25
CA ASP A 9 -0.32 -7.08 7.30
C ASP A 9 -1.13 -5.80 7.56
N VAL A 10 -1.38 -5.49 8.83
CA VAL A 10 -2.09 -4.27 9.24
C VAL A 10 -1.30 -3.03 8.84
N ILE A 11 0.01 -3.01 9.07
CA ILE A 11 0.87 -1.88 8.68
C ILE A 11 0.91 -1.73 7.15
N ALA A 12 1.01 -2.83 6.40
CA ALA A 12 1.01 -2.80 4.94
C ALA A 12 -0.29 -2.18 4.38
N VAL A 13 -1.44 -2.56 4.93
CA VAL A 13 -2.74 -1.98 4.57
C VAL A 13 -2.80 -0.50 4.96
N ALA A 14 -2.37 -0.13 6.18
CA ALA A 14 -2.35 1.26 6.61
C ALA A 14 -1.47 2.15 5.72
N CYS A 15 -0.30 1.65 5.28
CA CYS A 15 0.54 2.35 4.30
C CYS A 15 -0.09 2.43 2.91
N ALA A 16 -0.90 1.44 2.51
CA ALA A 16 -1.62 1.48 1.24
C ALA A 16 -2.74 2.53 1.27
N GLU A 17 -3.51 2.60 2.37
CA GLU A 17 -4.61 3.56 2.53
C GLU A 17 -4.17 5.03 2.41
N ALA A 18 -2.89 5.32 2.67
CA ALA A 18 -2.34 6.67 2.50
C ALA A 18 -2.44 7.20 1.06
N TRP A 19 -2.56 6.33 0.05
CA TRP A 19 -2.63 6.69 -1.36
C TRP A 19 -4.06 6.82 -1.90
N ARG A 20 -5.08 6.59 -1.05
CA ARG A 20 -6.47 6.54 -1.49
C ARG A 20 -6.93 7.91 -2.00
N GLY A 21 -7.35 7.96 -3.27
CA GLY A 21 -7.80 9.15 -3.95
C GLY A 21 -6.70 10.04 -4.51
N ASP A 22 -5.44 9.60 -4.47
CA ASP A 22 -4.32 10.37 -5.01
C ASP A 22 -4.25 10.35 -6.55
N GLY A 23 -4.81 9.32 -7.20
CA GLY A 23 -4.83 9.20 -8.66
C GLY A 23 -3.45 8.94 -9.28
N GLU A 24 -3.20 9.50 -10.46
CA GLU A 24 -1.96 9.30 -11.22
C GLU A 24 -0.82 10.16 -10.66
N ILE A 25 -0.30 9.77 -9.49
CA ILE A 25 0.91 10.36 -8.88
C ILE A 25 2.04 9.34 -8.78
N PHE A 26 3.26 9.85 -8.73
CA PHE A 26 4.45 9.03 -8.51
C PHE A 26 4.58 8.62 -7.03
N ALA A 27 4.49 7.33 -6.75
CA ALA A 27 4.58 6.78 -5.42
C ALA A 27 6.04 6.51 -5.03
N SER A 28 6.68 7.52 -4.45
CA SER A 28 8.02 7.39 -3.86
C SER A 28 7.93 6.99 -2.37
N GLY A 29 8.06 5.70 -2.09
CA GLY A 29 8.13 5.20 -0.71
C GLY A 29 9.56 5.24 -0.14
N MET A 30 9.78 6.01 0.93
CA MET A 30 11.04 5.94 1.70
C MET A 30 11.00 4.80 2.72
N GLY A 31 11.23 3.57 2.25
CA GLY A 31 11.33 2.37 3.09
C GLY A 31 10.53 1.19 2.54
N VAL A 32 10.79 0.00 3.10
CA VAL A 32 10.22 -1.26 2.58
C VAL A 32 8.70 -1.29 2.77
N MET A 33 8.19 -0.90 3.94
CA MET A 33 6.75 -0.95 4.21
C MET A 33 5.96 0.09 3.40
N GLN A 34 6.52 1.29 3.21
CA GLN A 34 5.92 2.32 2.38
C GLN A 34 5.84 1.90 0.91
N MET A 35 6.92 1.30 0.39
CA MET A 35 6.95 0.77 -0.97
C MET A 35 5.99 -0.42 -1.15
N LEU A 36 5.87 -1.29 -0.14
CA LEU A 36 4.86 -2.36 -0.13
C LEU A 36 3.44 -1.78 -0.13
N GLY A 37 3.17 -0.76 0.68
CA GLY A 37 1.89 -0.08 0.71
C GLY A 37 1.50 0.54 -0.65
N ALA A 38 2.43 1.25 -1.30
CA ALA A 38 2.21 1.80 -2.64
C ALA A 38 1.88 0.70 -3.67
N ARG A 39 2.63 -0.39 -3.66
CA ARG A 39 2.38 -1.54 -4.56
C ARG A 39 1.05 -2.23 -4.27
N LEU A 40 0.67 -2.31 -2.99
CA LEU A 40 -0.61 -2.87 -2.58
C LEU A 40 -1.78 -1.98 -3.01
N ALA A 41 -1.70 -0.66 -2.80
CA ALA A 41 -2.69 0.30 -3.27
C ALA A 41 -2.87 0.18 -4.79
N ARG A 42 -1.75 0.17 -5.53
CA ARG A 42 -1.74 -0.04 -6.99
C ARG A 42 -2.40 -1.33 -7.43
N ALA A 43 -2.18 -2.42 -6.71
CA ALA A 43 -2.73 -3.72 -7.05
C ALA A 43 -4.23 -3.88 -6.69
N THR A 44 -4.82 -2.96 -5.93
CA THR A 44 -6.15 -3.18 -5.32
C THR A 44 -7.16 -2.06 -5.59
N PHE A 45 -6.81 -0.79 -5.38
CA PHE A 45 -7.79 0.31 -5.48
C PHE A 45 -7.27 1.61 -6.14
N GLU A 46 -5.96 1.79 -6.34
CA GLU A 46 -5.38 2.91 -7.10
C GLU A 46 -4.55 2.40 -8.30
N PRO A 47 -5.15 1.76 -9.32
CA PRO A 47 -4.41 1.12 -10.41
C PRO A 47 -3.51 2.08 -11.21
N ASP A 48 -3.86 3.37 -11.22
CA ASP A 48 -3.16 4.44 -11.94
C ASP A 48 -1.96 5.01 -11.16
N LEU A 49 -1.72 4.54 -9.92
CA LEU A 49 -0.56 4.94 -9.12
C LEU A 49 0.75 4.48 -9.80
N MET A 50 1.69 5.40 -10.03
CA MET A 50 2.94 5.14 -10.77
C MET A 50 4.15 4.88 -9.88
#